data_AF-A0A7W9BH90-F1
#
_entry.id   AF-A0A7W9BH90-F1
#
_cell.length_a   1.000
_cell.length_b   1.000
_cell.length_c   1.000
_cell.angle_alpha   90.00
_cell.angle_beta   90.00
_cell.angle_gamma   90.00
#
_symmetry.space_group_name_H-M   'P 1'
#
loop_
_entity.id
_entity.type
_entity.pdbx_description
1 polymer ?
#
loop_
_entity_poly.entity_id
_entity_poly.type
_entity_poly.pdbx_seq_one_letter_code
_entity_poly.pdbx_strand_id
1 'polypeptide(L)'
;MTTHQFSDITLPADFQIIHEVVCSYAINGKIEVAGGLAGEDFYKRLATAAAFRWGLLIKMTSDAIGAALSKGAARLEVDHFVDVWVEQTQMPRFVTPFTHDRYETMFRRDNPFLKSIDE
;
A
#
# COMPACT_ATOMS: atom_id res chain seq x y z
N MET A 1 -18.96 14.13 22.79
CA MET A 1 -18.20 13.93 21.54
C MET A 1 -17.67 12.52 21.59
N THR A 2 -18.27 11.58 20.86
CA THR A 2 -17.82 10.18 20.89
C THR A 2 -16.64 10.07 19.93
N THR A 3 -15.44 9.95 20.48
CA THR A 3 -14.25 9.71 19.68
C THR A 3 -14.33 8.28 19.14
N HIS A 4 -14.69 8.12 17.88
CA HIS A 4 -14.59 6.82 17.20
C HIS A 4 -13.11 6.55 16.91
N GLN A 5 -12.47 5.72 17.72
CA GLN A 5 -11.18 5.14 17.37
C GLN A 5 -11.41 4.10 16.27
N PHE A 6 -10.91 4.37 15.07
CA PHE A 6 -10.72 3.32 14.07
C PHE A 6 -9.53 2.48 14.52
N SER A 7 -9.70 1.17 14.61
CA SER A 7 -8.62 0.24 14.94
C SER A 7 -7.58 0.20 13.82
N ASP A 8 -6.29 0.15 14.18
CA ASP A 8 -5.22 -0.08 13.22
C ASP A 8 -5.30 -1.49 12.61
N ILE A 9 -4.64 -1.66 11.47
CA ILE A 9 -4.47 -2.94 10.79
C ILE A 9 -3.66 -3.89 11.69
N THR A 10 -4.22 -5.06 11.94
CA THR A 10 -3.66 -6.14 12.75
C THR A 10 -3.44 -7.38 11.88
N LEU A 11 -2.18 -7.69 11.61
CA LEU A 11 -1.80 -8.88 10.83
C LEU A 11 -1.52 -10.07 11.76
N PRO A 12 -1.87 -11.31 11.34
CA PRO A 12 -2.48 -11.70 10.07
C PRO A 12 -4.01 -11.59 10.05
N ALA A 13 -4.65 -11.20 11.15
CA ALA A 13 -6.12 -11.21 11.31
C ALA A 13 -6.87 -10.44 10.20
N ASP A 14 -6.26 -9.37 9.69
CA ASP A 14 -6.86 -8.49 8.69
C ASP A 14 -6.49 -8.80 7.23
N PHE A 15 -5.76 -9.88 6.94
CA PHE A 15 -5.39 -10.21 5.55
C PHE A 15 -6.59 -10.34 4.60
N GLN A 16 -7.69 -10.92 5.08
CA GLN A 16 -8.90 -11.04 4.27
C GLN A 16 -9.49 -9.67 3.91
N ILE A 17 -9.49 -8.73 4.86
CA ILE A 17 -10.00 -7.37 4.63
C ILE A 17 -9.08 -6.63 3.64
N ILE A 18 -7.76 -6.79 3.76
CA ILE A 18 -6.80 -6.20 2.81
C ILE A 18 -7.05 -6.74 1.39
N HIS A 19 -7.21 -8.06 1.26
CA HIS A 19 -7.54 -8.70 -0.02
C HIS A 19 -8.82 -8.12 -0.63
N GLU A 20 -9.89 -8.01 0.18
CA GLU A 20 -11.18 -7.48 -0.27
C GLU A 20 -11.08 -6.03 -0.73
N VAL A 21 -10.29 -5.19 -0.05
CA VAL A 21 -10.06 -3.79 -0.47
C VAL A 21 -9.38 -3.75 -1.84
N VAL A 22 -8.28 -4.49 -2.02
CA VAL A 22 -7.52 -4.50 -3.29
C VAL A 22 -8.40 -5.00 -4.43
N CYS A 23 -9.07 -6.14 -4.24
CA CYS A 23 -9.91 -6.75 -5.26
C CYS A 23 -11.15 -5.91 -5.58
N SER A 24 -11.84 -5.37 -4.58
CA SER A 24 -13.05 -4.56 -4.81
C SER A 24 -12.75 -3.29 -5.59
N TYR A 25 -11.65 -2.61 -5.26
CA TYR A 25 -11.24 -1.41 -5.99
C TYR A 25 -10.80 -1.75 -7.41
N ALA A 26 -10.08 -2.86 -7.61
CA ALA A 26 -9.67 -3.30 -8.94
C ALA A 26 -10.87 -3.68 -9.83
N ILE A 27 -11.87 -4.38 -9.27
CA ILE A 27 -13.14 -4.68 -9.95
C ILE A 27 -13.84 -3.39 -10.39
N ASN A 28 -13.94 -2.41 -9.49
CA ASN A 28 -14.54 -1.11 -9.82
C ASN A 28 -13.75 -0.35 -10.89
N GLY A 29 -12.42 -0.44 -10.85
CA GLY A 29 -11.52 0.12 -11.86
C GLY A 29 -11.46 -0.67 -13.17
N LYS A 30 -12.12 -1.84 -13.25
CA LYS A 30 -12.09 -2.77 -14.40
C LYS A 30 -10.67 -3.17 -14.81
N ILE A 31 -9.78 -3.35 -13.84
CA ILE A 31 -8.40 -3.77 -14.06
C ILE A 31 -8.15 -5.13 -13.43
N GLU A 32 -7.44 -6.02 -14.14
CA GLU A 32 -7.06 -7.33 -13.62
C GLU A 32 -5.95 -7.17 -12.56
N VAL A 33 -6.05 -7.92 -11.46
CA VAL A 33 -5.02 -7.92 -10.40
C VAL A 33 -3.95 -8.96 -10.75
N ALA A 34 -2.69 -8.55 -10.82
CA ALA A 34 -1.61 -9.50 -11.07
C ALA A 34 -1.47 -10.51 -9.92
N GLY A 35 -1.11 -11.77 -10.23
CA GLY A 35 -1.04 -12.84 -9.24
C GLY A 35 -0.10 -12.57 -8.06
N GLY A 36 0.93 -11.74 -8.25
CA GLY A 36 1.84 -11.30 -7.18
C GLY A 36 1.20 -10.41 -6.10
N LEU A 37 -0.02 -9.91 -6.31
CA LEU A 37 -0.75 -9.07 -5.35
C LEU A 37 -1.79 -9.85 -4.52
N ALA A 38 -1.92 -11.16 -4.74
CA ALA A 38 -2.90 -12.01 -4.07
C ALA A 38 -2.31 -12.83 -2.90
N GLY A 39 -1.18 -12.40 -2.34
CA GLY A 39 -0.41 -13.15 -1.34
C GLY A 39 -0.13 -12.38 -0.05
N GLU A 40 0.09 -13.13 1.03
CA GLU A 40 0.36 -12.58 2.36
C GLU A 40 1.56 -11.62 2.40
N ASP A 41 2.62 -11.91 1.64
CA ASP A 41 3.81 -11.04 1.58
C ASP A 41 3.43 -9.65 1.06
N PHE A 42 2.66 -9.58 -0.02
CA PHE A 42 2.16 -8.31 -0.53
C PHE A 42 1.28 -7.59 0.51
N TYR A 43 0.39 -8.29 1.22
CA TYR A 43 -0.47 -7.67 2.24
C TYR A 43 0.32 -7.10 3.42
N LYS A 44 1.37 -7.81 3.88
CA LYS A 44 2.27 -7.30 4.92
C LYS A 44 2.98 -6.04 4.46
N ARG A 45 3.49 -6.02 3.22
CA ARG A 45 4.17 -4.87 2.63
C ARG A 45 3.23 -3.69 2.43
N LEU A 46 2.01 -3.93 1.95
CA LEU A 46 0.98 -2.91 1.78
C LEU A 46 0.55 -2.31 3.13
N ALA A 47 0.32 -3.14 4.15
CA ALA A 47 0.02 -2.66 5.49
C ALA A 47 1.18 -1.82 6.06
N THR A 48 2.43 -2.25 5.83
CA THR A 48 3.62 -1.50 6.25
C THR A 48 3.74 -0.16 5.53
N ALA A 49 3.53 -0.14 4.21
CA ALA A 49 3.52 1.09 3.40
C ALA A 49 2.43 2.07 3.85
N ALA A 50 1.29 1.55 4.30
CA ALA A 50 0.19 2.31 4.88
C ALA A 50 0.39 2.65 6.38
N ALA A 51 1.56 2.35 6.96
CA ALA A 51 1.84 2.47 8.40
C ALA A 51 0.74 1.86 9.29
N PHE A 52 0.15 0.75 8.84
CA PHE A 52 -0.94 0.02 9.50
C PHE A 52 -2.24 0.84 9.66
N ARG A 53 -2.46 1.88 8.85
CA ARG A 53 -3.69 2.69 8.88
C ARG A 53 -4.59 2.35 7.70
N TRP A 54 -5.85 2.00 7.98
CA TRP A 54 -6.84 1.68 6.93
C TRP A 54 -7.02 2.79 5.90
N GLY A 55 -7.09 4.06 6.35
CA GLY A 55 -7.25 5.19 5.44
C GLY A 55 -6.09 5.35 4.45
N LEU A 56 -4.85 5.08 4.89
CA LEU A 56 -3.68 5.13 4.01
C LEU A 56 -3.65 3.94 3.05
N LEU A 57 -4.02 2.75 3.52
CA LEU A 57 -4.10 1.56 2.67
C LEU A 57 -5.11 1.72 1.55
N ILE A 58 -6.32 2.20 1.88
CA ILE A 58 -7.39 2.44 0.90
C ILE A 58 -6.95 3.50 -0.12
N LYS A 59 -6.39 4.62 0.38
CA LYS A 59 -5.86 5.68 -0.50
C LYS A 59 -4.81 5.14 -1.45
N MET A 60 -3.81 4.41 -0.94
CA MET A 60 -2.72 3.86 -1.74
C MET A 60 -3.21 2.88 -2.81
N THR A 61 -4.16 2.01 -2.46
CA THR A 61 -4.80 1.09 -3.42
C THR A 61 -5.54 1.87 -4.51
N SER A 62 -6.33 2.87 -4.14
CA SER A 62 -7.05 3.71 -5.10
C SER A 62 -6.09 4.46 -6.03
N ASP A 63 -5.04 5.06 -5.48
CA ASP A 63 -4.03 5.80 -6.26
C ASP A 63 -3.26 4.87 -7.19
N ALA A 64 -2.89 3.66 -6.75
CA ALA A 64 -2.16 2.69 -7.56
C ALA A 64 -3.01 2.21 -8.76
N ILE A 65 -4.31 1.99 -8.54
CA ILE A 65 -5.26 1.68 -9.62
C ILE A 65 -5.40 2.86 -10.57
N GLY A 66 -5.55 4.08 -10.05
CA GLY A 66 -5.60 5.29 -10.86
C GLY A 66 -4.35 5.46 -11.73
N ALA A 67 -3.17 5.23 -11.15
CA ALA A 67 -1.89 5.26 -11.85
C ALA A 67 -1.82 4.19 -12.96
N ALA A 68 -2.21 2.95 -12.67
CA ALA A 68 -2.26 1.87 -13.65
C ALA A 68 -3.18 2.20 -14.84
N LEU A 69 -4.39 2.68 -14.55
CA LEU A 69 -5.36 3.09 -15.56
C LEU A 69 -4.86 4.27 -16.40
N SER A 70 -4.25 5.27 -15.78
CA SER A 70 -3.70 6.44 -16.49
C SER A 70 -2.57 6.06 -17.46
N LYS A 71 -1.83 4.98 -17.16
CA LYS A 71 -0.77 4.42 -18.01
C LYS A 71 -1.29 3.44 -19.06
N GLY A 72 -2.60 3.16 -19.10
CA GLY A 72 -3.19 2.16 -19.99
C GLY A 72 -2.73 0.73 -19.68
N ALA A 73 -2.35 0.44 -18.44
CA ALA A 73 -1.89 -0.88 -18.04
C ALA A 73 -3.03 -1.91 -18.12
N ALA A 74 -2.72 -3.10 -18.59
CA ALA A 74 -3.68 -4.21 -18.63
C ALA A 74 -3.94 -4.80 -17.24
N ARG A 75 -2.98 -4.66 -16.32
CA ARG A 75 -2.99 -5.28 -15.00
C ARG A 75 -2.48 -4.32 -13.93
N LEU A 76 -3.04 -4.45 -12.73
CA LEU A 76 -2.51 -3.85 -11.52
C LEU A 76 -1.33 -4.69 -11.04
N GLU A 77 -0.14 -4.09 -11.08
CA GLU A 77 1.13 -4.67 -10.64
C GLU A 77 1.73 -3.93 -9.43
N VAL A 78 2.67 -4.57 -8.73
CA VAL A 78 3.34 -4.02 -7.54
C VAL A 78 4.05 -2.69 -7.83
N ASP A 79 4.54 -2.51 -9.06
CA ASP A 79 5.23 -1.30 -9.49
C ASP A 79 4.35 -0.05 -9.42
N HIS A 80 3.02 -0.18 -9.55
CA HIS A 80 2.10 0.94 -9.37
C HIS A 80 2.01 1.35 -7.88
N PHE A 81 2.11 0.40 -6.96
CA PHE A 81 2.18 0.71 -5.52
C PHE A 81 3.51 1.35 -5.16
N VAL A 82 4.61 0.87 -5.76
CA VAL A 82 5.94 1.48 -5.62
C VAL A 82 5.92 2.93 -6.09
N ASP A 83 5.37 3.20 -7.28
CA ASP A 83 5.26 4.55 -7.84
C ASP A 83 4.53 5.50 -6.88
N VAL A 84 3.35 5.10 -6.42
CA VAL A 84 2.53 5.89 -5.51
C VAL A 84 3.24 6.14 -4.18
N TRP A 85 3.90 5.13 -3.62
CA TRP A 85 4.59 5.27 -2.35
C TRP A 85 5.81 6.20 -2.46
N VAL A 86 6.59 6.07 -3.55
CA VAL A 86 7.73 6.96 -3.84
C VAL A 86 7.25 8.40 -4.02
N GLU A 87 6.16 8.62 -4.75
CA GLU A 87 5.59 9.97 -4.93
C GLU A 87 5.15 10.59 -3.59
N GLN A 88 4.57 9.79 -2.68
CA GLN A 88 4.11 10.28 -1.39
C GLN A 88 5.24 10.55 -0.38
N THR A 89 6.31 9.75 -0.42
CA THR A 89 7.39 9.80 0.58
C THR A 89 8.66 10.49 0.10
N GLN A 90 8.81 10.65 -1.23
CA GLN A 90 10.04 11.14 -1.88
C GLN A 90 11.27 10.25 -1.60
N MET A 91 11.08 9.03 -1.09
CA MET A 91 12.17 8.08 -0.87
C MET A 91 12.58 7.40 -2.18
N PRO A 92 13.86 6.95 -2.32
CA PRO A 92 14.31 6.29 -3.53
C PRO A 92 13.53 4.99 -3.83
N ARG A 93 13.24 4.72 -5.11
CA ARG A 93 12.49 3.52 -5.56
C ARG A 93 13.09 2.18 -5.11
N PHE A 94 14.41 2.12 -4.91
CA PHE A 94 15.08 0.90 -4.43
C PHE A 94 14.97 0.70 -2.91
N VAL A 95 14.38 1.65 -2.18
CA VAL A 95 14.18 1.63 -0.73
C VAL A 95 12.71 1.84 -0.40
N THR A 96 11.88 0.82 -0.70
CA THR A 96 10.45 0.85 -0.37
C THR A 96 10.04 -0.38 0.43
N PRO A 97 8.87 -0.35 1.11
CA PRO A 97 8.30 -1.54 1.73
C PRO A 97 8.07 -2.69 0.74
N PHE A 98 7.93 -2.41 -0.56
CA PHE A 98 7.69 -3.42 -1.59
C PHE A 98 8.97 -4.05 -2.13
N THR A 99 10.09 -3.34 -2.08
CA THR A 99 11.36 -3.75 -2.71
C THR A 99 12.44 -4.17 -1.70
N HIS A 100 12.30 -3.81 -0.43
CA HIS A 100 13.31 -4.07 0.59
C HIS A 100 12.99 -5.32 1.42
N ASP A 101 13.98 -6.20 1.65
CA ASP A 101 13.79 -7.47 2.37
C ASP A 101 13.49 -7.29 3.87
N ARG A 102 14.07 -6.25 4.49
CA ARG A 102 13.88 -5.97 5.94
C ARG A 102 12.84 -4.89 6.22
N TYR A 103 11.84 -4.75 5.34
CA TYR A 103 10.85 -3.67 5.38
C TYR A 103 10.16 -3.53 6.75
N GLU A 104 9.85 -4.63 7.42
CA GLU A 104 9.15 -4.67 8.73
C GLU A 104 9.84 -3.87 9.83
N THR A 105 11.18 -3.78 9.77
CA THR A 105 11.98 -3.08 10.79
C THR A 105 12.33 -1.64 10.40
N MET A 106 12.31 -1.34 9.10
CA MET A 106 12.77 -0.07 8.54
C MET A 106 11.64 0.97 8.45
N PHE A 107 10.41 0.52 8.18
CA PHE A 107 9.26 1.39 7.97
C PHE A 107 8.26 1.16 9.11
N ARG A 108 8.35 1.96 10.18
CA ARG A 108 7.53 1.79 11.40
C ARG A 108 6.32 2.73 11.45
N ARG A 109 5.34 2.32 12.25
CA ARG A 109 4.03 2.98 12.53
C ARG A 109 4.13 4.45 12.94
N ASP A 110 5.25 4.83 13.56
CA ASP A 110 5.36 6.08 14.31
C ASP A 110 5.52 7.31 13.41
N ASN A 111 6.04 7.14 12.19
CA ASN A 111 6.19 8.24 11.21
C ASN A 111 5.93 7.77 9.77
N PRO A 112 4.67 7.80 9.28
CA PRO A 112 4.34 7.41 7.90
C PRO A 112 4.95 8.30 6.81
N PHE A 113 5.37 9.52 7.15
CA PHE A 113 5.92 10.51 6.23
C PHE A 113 7.18 11.14 6.82
N LEU A 114 8.25 10.35 6.99
CA LEU A 114 9.57 10.96 7.13
C LEU A 114 9.91 11.58 5.79
N LYS A 115 9.74 12.90 5.67
CA LYS A 115 10.51 13.69 4.70
C LYS A 115 11.98 13.35 4.94
N SER A 116 12.72 13.07 3.87
CA SER A 116 14.16 12.87 3.91
C SER A 116 14.80 13.86 4.88
N ILE A 117 15.68 13.36 5.74
CA ILE A 117 16.51 14.16 6.63
C ILE A 117 17.17 15.23 5.76
N ASP A 118 16.84 16.50 6.02
CA ASP A 118 17.48 17.65 5.38
C ASP A 118 18.99 17.56 5.63
N GLU A 119 19.79 17.68 4.56
CA GLU A 119 21.25 17.89 4.64
C GLU A 119 21.59 19.23 5.30
#